data_AF-A0A9D3LHK1-F1
#
_entry.id   AF-A0A9D3LHK1-F1
#
_cell.length_a   1.000
_cell.length_b   1.000
_cell.length_c   1.000
_cell.angle_alpha   90.00
_cell.angle_beta   90.00
_cell.angle_gamma   90.00
#
_symmetry.space_group_name_H-M   'P 1'
#
loop_
_entity.id
_entity.type
_entity.pdbx_description
1 polymer ?
#
loop_
_entity_poly.entity_id
_entity_poly.type
_entity_poly.pdbx_seq_one_letter_code
_entity_poly.pdbx_strand_id
1 'polypeptide(L)' 'MLGTLCTLITVLSCVSGVTVVTQKPPVLSVSKGDTATMDCNLGTVTGSAARWYKQVPGGAPQFVLYFYHYSSS' A
#
# COMPACT_ATOMS: atom_id res chain seq x y z
N MET A 1 -22.98 -19.65 26.71
CA MET A 1 -22.96 -18.28 26.12
C MET A 1 -21.61 -17.60 26.31
N LEU A 2 -21.03 -17.60 27.53
CA LEU A 2 -19.73 -16.95 27.78
C LEU A 2 -18.53 -17.66 27.11
N GLY A 3 -18.48 -19.00 27.12
CA GLY A 3 -17.39 -19.76 26.46
C GLY A 3 -17.36 -19.60 24.94
N THR A 4 -18.52 -19.47 24.31
CA THR A 4 -18.66 -19.17 22.87
C THR A 4 -18.19 -17.75 22.53
N LEU A 5 -18.41 -16.80 23.45
CA LEU A 5 -17.94 -15.42 23.29
C LEU A 5 -16.41 -15.34 23.44
N CYS A 6 -15.83 -16.03 24.43
CA CYS A 6 -14.38 -16.05 24.63
C CYS A 6 -13.65 -16.67 23.43
N THR A 7 -14.15 -17.81 22.93
CA THR A 7 -13.57 -18.45 21.73
C THR A 7 -13.67 -17.55 20.50
N LEU A 8 -14.79 -16.84 20.29
CA LEU A 8 -14.95 -15.90 19.19
C LEU A 8 -13.96 -14.72 19.29
N ILE A 9 -13.79 -14.12 20.47
CA ILE A 9 -12.85 -13.00 20.69
C ILE A 9 -11.41 -13.45 20.41
N THR A 10 -11.01 -14.63 20.87
CA THR A 10 -9.67 -15.19 20.62
C THR A 10 -9.43 -15.43 19.12
N VAL A 11 -10.45 -15.89 18.39
CA VAL A 11 -10.39 -16.07 16.93
C VAL A 11 -10.33 -14.73 16.18
N LEU A 12 -11.00 -13.68 16.66
CA LEU A 12 -10.94 -12.35 16.03
C LEU A 12 -9.58 -11.68 16.24
N SER A 13 -8.95 -11.88 17.40
CA SER A 13 -7.64 -11.30 17.72
C SER A 13 -6.47 -11.89 16.94
N CYS A 14 -6.63 -13.05 16.29
CA CYS A 14 -5.59 -13.66 15.46
C CYS A 14 -5.69 -13.32 13.96
N VAL A 15 -6.67 -12.50 13.57
CA VAL A 15 -6.79 -12.03 12.19
C VAL A 15 -5.80 -10.89 11.95
N SER A 16 -4.84 -11.10 11.04
CA SER A 16 -4.00 -10.03 10.51
C SER A 16 -4.67 -9.43 9.27
N GLY A 17 -4.93 -8.12 9.30
CA GLY A 17 -5.47 -7.41 8.14
C GLY A 17 -4.45 -7.38 6.99
N VAL A 18 -4.90 -7.63 5.76
CA VAL A 18 -4.07 -7.47 4.56
C VAL A 18 -3.93 -6.00 4.25
N THR A 19 -2.70 -5.50 4.18
CA THR A 19 -2.42 -4.16 3.67
C THR A 19 -2.55 -4.14 2.16
N VAL A 20 -3.52 -3.38 1.64
CA VAL A 20 -3.74 -3.22 0.20
C VAL A 20 -3.25 -1.85 -0.23
N VAL A 21 -2.39 -1.82 -1.25
CA VAL A 21 -1.95 -0.57 -1.89
C VAL A 21 -2.98 -0.19 -2.94
N THR A 22 -3.43 1.07 -2.92
CA THR A 22 -4.32 1.62 -3.96
C THR A 22 -3.67 2.84 -4.60
N GLN A 23 -3.94 3.04 -5.90
CA GLN A 23 -3.40 4.14 -6.68
C GLN A 23 -4.52 4.91 -7.39
N LYS A 24 -4.41 6.23 -7.47
CA LYS A 24 -5.38 7.11 -8.15
C LYS A 24 -4.68 8.15 -9.04
N PRO A 25 -5.14 8.37 -10.28
CA PRO A 25 -6.18 7.61 -10.96
C PRO A 25 -5.70 6.18 -11.30
N PRO A 26 -6.62 5.22 -11.55
CA PRO A 26 -6.24 3.84 -11.90
C PRO A 26 -5.48 3.74 -13.23
N VAL A 27 -5.74 4.68 -14.13
CA VAL A 27 -5.02 4.86 -15.40
C VAL A 27 -4.81 6.35 -15.61
N LEU A 28 -3.59 6.74 -16.00
CA LEU A 28 -3.23 8.10 -16.35
C LEU A 28 -2.52 8.09 -17.71
N SER A 29 -2.97 8.93 -18.64
CA SER A 29 -2.31 9.14 -19.93
C SER A 29 -1.89 10.60 -20.03
N VAL A 30 -0.61 10.85 -20.29
CA VAL A 30 0.00 12.18 -20.40
C VAL A 30 0.90 12.26 -21.63
N SER A 31 1.20 13.46 -22.11
CA SER A 31 2.15 13.64 -23.21
C SER A 31 3.58 13.69 -22.70
N LYS A 32 4.54 13.44 -23.59
CA LYS A 32 5.96 13.53 -23.24
C LYS A 32 6.31 14.97 -22.83
N GLY A 33 6.89 15.12 -21.65
CA GLY A 33 7.26 16.42 -21.08
C GLY A 33 6.26 16.94 -20.05
N ASP A 34 5.06 16.36 -19.99
CA ASP A 34 4.07 16.69 -18.97
C ASP A 34 4.42 16.04 -17.62
N THR A 35 3.96 16.67 -16.55
CA THR A 35 4.02 16.11 -15.20
C THR A 35 2.89 15.09 -14.99
N ALA A 36 3.24 13.87 -14.59
CA ALA A 36 2.30 12.85 -14.16
C ALA A 36 2.21 12.80 -12.63
N THR A 37 0.99 12.89 -12.09
CA THR A 37 0.73 12.78 -10.65
C THR A 37 -0.19 11.59 -10.40
N MET A 38 0.22 10.69 -9.50
CA MET A 38 -0.58 9.55 -9.07
C MET A 38 -0.49 9.42 -7.55
N ASP A 39 -1.64 9.41 -6.90
CA ASP A 39 -1.75 9.24 -5.46
C ASP A 39 -1.58 7.77 -5.10
N CYS A 40 -0.96 7.50 -3.96
CA CYS A 40 -0.82 6.16 -3.39
C CYS A 40 -1.33 6.15 -1.95
N ASN A 41 -2.20 5.20 -1.64
CA ASN A 41 -2.61 4.89 -0.29
C ASN A 41 -2.09 3.50 0.07
N LEU A 42 -1.21 3.45 1.07
CA LEU A 42 -0.54 2.24 1.54
C LEU A 42 -1.28 1.59 2.72
N GLY A 43 -2.43 2.11 3.13
CA GLY A 43 -3.10 1.72 4.37
C GLY A 43 -2.26 2.07 5.61
N THR A 44 -2.34 1.23 6.64
CA THR A 44 -1.56 1.38 7.87
C THR A 44 -0.26 0.60 7.77
N VAL A 45 0.81 1.25 7.31
CA VAL A 45 2.17 0.70 7.31
C VAL A 45 3.02 1.48 8.30
N THR A 46 3.56 0.81 9.30
CA THR A 46 4.49 1.38 10.28
C THR A 46 5.88 0.79 10.10
N GLY A 47 6.92 1.61 10.26
CA GLY A 47 8.32 1.15 10.23
C GLY A 47 8.82 0.63 8.87
N SER A 48 8.13 0.93 7.76
CA SER A 48 8.55 0.54 6.41
C SER A 48 8.36 1.66 5.40
N ALA A 49 9.28 1.75 4.44
CA ALA A 49 9.19 2.69 3.33
C ALA A 49 8.21 2.22 2.26
N ALA A 50 7.48 3.18 1.69
CA ALA A 50 6.86 3.04 0.38
C ALA A 50 7.94 2.96 -0.70
N ARG A 51 7.75 2.12 -1.72
CA ARG A 51 8.66 2.03 -2.86
C ARG A 51 7.85 2.07 -4.15
N TRP A 52 8.31 2.89 -5.09
CA TRP A 52 7.72 3.00 -6.42
C TRP A 52 8.59 2.30 -7.44
N TYR A 53 7.94 1.53 -8.30
CA TYR A 53 8.56 0.81 -9.40
C TYR A 53 7.87 1.19 -10.71
N LYS A 54 8.64 1.28 -11.78
CA LYS A 54 8.12 1.41 -13.14
C LYS A 54 8.26 0.07 -13.85
N GLN A 55 7.26 -0.28 -14.65
CA GLN A 55 7.31 -1.46 -15.51
C GLN A 55 6.87 -1.07 -16.91
N VAL A 56 7.69 -1.44 -17.90
CA VAL A 56 7.32 -1.37 -19.32
C VAL A 56 6.76 -2.73 -19.76
N PRO A 57 5.90 -2.79 -20.79
CA PRO A 57 5.38 -4.06 -21.29
C PRO A 57 6.51 -5.07 -21.59
N GLY A 58 6.41 -6.28 -21.01
CA GLY A 58 7.40 -7.34 -21.16
C GLY A 58 8.70 -7.18 -20.33
N GLY A 59 8.88 -6.07 -19.61
CA GLY A 59 10.04 -5.83 -18.77
C GLY A 59 9.84 -6.24 -17.31
N ALA A 60 10.94 -6.42 -16.57
CA ALA A 60 10.92 -6.53 -15.12
C ALA A 60 10.66 -5.16 -14.45
N PRO A 61 10.04 -5.11 -13.26
CA PRO A 61 9.92 -3.89 -12.48
C PRO A 61 11.28 -3.25 -12.18
N GLN A 62 11.39 -1.94 -12.38
CA GLN A 62 12.58 -1.15 -12.11
C GLN A 62 12.30 -0.15 -11.00
N PHE A 63 13.22 -0.05 -10.04
CA PHE A 63 13.11 0.90 -8.95
C PHE A 63 13.11 2.35 -9.47
N VAL A 64 12.23 3.18 -8.90
CA VAL A 64 12.13 4.62 -9.23
C VAL A 64 12.53 5.45 -8.02
N LEU A 65 11.84 5.28 -6.89
CA LEU A 65 12.08 6.03 -5.67
C LEU A 65 11.53 5.28 -4.44
N TYR A 66 11.97 5.68 -3.25
CA TYR A 66 11.39 5.27 -1.98
C TYR A 66 10.96 6.49 -1.17
N PHE A 67 9.91 6.34 -0.38
CA PHE A 67 9.43 7.36 0.55
C PHE A 67 9.27 6.72 1.92
N TYR A 68 10.05 7.21 2.90
CA TYR A 68 9.95 6.77 4.27
C TYR A 68 9.19 7.81 5.08
N HIS A 69 8.00 7.45 5.56
CA HIS A 69 7.24 8.32 6.44
C HIS A 69 7.74 8.11 7.88
N TYR A 70 8.57 9.03 8.38
CA TYR A 70 8.82 9.11 9.81
C TYR A 70 7.58 9.74 10.45
N SER A 71 7.03 9.12 11.50
CA SER A 71 5.99 9.75 12.29
C SER A 71 6.53 11.04 12.88
N SER A 72 6.09 12.19 12.38
CA SER A 72 6.28 13.48 13.04
C SER A 72 5.59 13.40 14.40
N SER A 73 6.33 13.71 15.47
CA SER A 73 5.77 13.90 16.82
C SER A 73 4.86 15.13 16.87
#